data_AF-A0A3Q9V9W5-F1
#
_entry.id   AF-A0A3Q9V9W5-F1
#
_cell.length_a   1.000
_cell.length_b   1.000
_cell.length_c   1.000
_cell.angle_alpha   90.00
_cell.angle_beta   90.00
_cell.angle_gamma   90.00
#
_symmetry.space_group_name_H-M   'P 1'
#
loop_
_entity.id
_entity.type
_entity.pdbx_description
1 polymer ?
#
loop_
_entity_poly.entity_id
_entity_poly.type
_entity_poly.pdbx_seq_one_letter_code
_entity_poly.pdbx_strand_id
1 'polypeptide(L)'
;MKKNAKILMGILIPIGLIGSTAGITYAVLNRNNKNYTNYETKMNYDNLILPTEGSNDGIDSLLDQADLKVFYCPGVQPFNDSLKLAMMSHKQVEYIYSPNISDLVYQDSIVKEKLLDFLKNNRKNIGKTTEEKQEIEKLQKASNVYRISSSNLLDQLYKIPNYIINLIKENTNKKINVWVNSYHAKSKLWINMSTFKNVKVLAINDSNSIIRNWKTELISNLKTYLDLENAENNSEPQTFWWKEKYILIPNFYKNYYQFYHDKKGVEELRKYGADIYPFSYKEEYEIKNEFFNARDKDNKRLAMTWWSEVTTNNWKTEVKKIKDAMDKNNKENLIYLGSNSPTIEKNHILSLYKKYKNKYNIIYKGHPGHITVDQFLKDKVNQYKEIEYFNIYSKKRETIKLDNNDQIIILNNQIQSEEITTNHINEGDKVKIHKWASCHYATSAFKGLQNGFNKIDDVVMAGIDLSKEDAPFVDIDNKDSEEWKKFVEKWGF
;
A
#
# COMPACT_ATOMS: atom_id res chain seq x y z
N MET A 1 -11.47 62.75 28.12
CA MET A 1 -11.13 61.83 29.22
C MET A 1 -11.55 60.42 28.84
N LYS A 2 -10.61 59.48 28.91
CA LYS A 2 -10.68 58.08 28.42
C LYS A 2 -11.76 57.25 29.12
N LYS A 3 -12.41 56.34 28.37
CA LYS A 3 -12.60 54.93 28.79
C LYS A 3 -12.99 54.01 27.61
N ASN A 4 -12.00 53.23 27.19
CA ASN A 4 -12.00 51.91 26.56
C ASN A 4 -13.31 51.32 25.99
N ALA A 5 -13.40 51.24 24.66
CA ALA A 5 -14.17 50.21 23.97
C ALA A 5 -13.19 49.11 23.51
N LYS A 6 -13.23 47.94 24.18
CA LYS A 6 -12.61 46.72 23.66
C LYS A 6 -13.56 46.15 22.60
N ILE A 7 -13.10 46.11 21.36
CA ILE A 7 -13.68 45.32 20.27
C ILE A 7 -13.44 43.85 20.62
N LEU A 8 -14.50 43.13 20.99
CA LEU A 8 -14.54 41.68 20.98
C LEU A 8 -15.28 41.28 19.70
N MET A 9 -14.54 41.08 18.59
CA MET A 9 -15.06 40.32 17.45
C MET A 9 -15.21 38.87 17.90
N GLY A 10 -16.40 38.54 18.40
CA GLY A 10 -16.83 37.16 18.59
C GLY A 10 -16.96 36.49 17.23
N ILE A 11 -16.08 35.53 16.97
CA ILE A 11 -16.19 34.57 15.87
C ILE A 11 -17.51 33.80 16.07
N LEU A 12 -18.50 34.10 15.23
CA LEU A 12 -19.65 33.23 14.99
C LEU A 12 -19.10 31.99 14.27
N ILE A 13 -18.77 30.95 15.04
CA ILE A 13 -18.50 29.62 14.52
C ILE A 13 -19.84 29.05 14.03
N PRO A 14 -19.99 28.67 12.75
CA PRO A 14 -21.20 28.04 12.26
C PRO A 14 -21.29 26.60 12.80
N ILE A 15 -22.07 26.40 13.86
CA ILE A 15 -22.44 25.09 14.43
C ILE A 15 -23.42 24.32 13.50
N GLY A 16 -23.82 24.88 12.36
CA GLY A 16 -24.89 24.36 11.51
C GLY A 16 -24.53 23.33 10.42
N LEU A 17 -23.26 22.92 10.24
CA LEU A 17 -22.85 22.11 9.07
C LEU A 17 -22.40 20.67 9.36
N ILE A 18 -22.32 20.26 10.64
CA ILE A 18 -21.92 18.89 11.02
C ILE A 18 -23.15 17.95 11.07
N GLY A 19 -24.36 18.49 11.30
CA GLY A 19 -25.58 17.69 11.41
C GLY A 19 -26.16 17.20 10.07
N SER A 20 -25.97 17.93 8.98
CA SER A 20 -26.60 17.62 7.67
C SER A 20 -25.84 16.55 6.87
N THR A 21 -24.51 16.51 6.97
CA THR A 21 -23.68 15.49 6.29
C THR A 21 -23.83 14.12 6.94
N ALA A 22 -23.92 14.05 8.27
CA ALA A 22 -24.19 12.81 9.00
C ALA A 22 -25.59 12.25 8.70
N GLY A 23 -26.62 13.10 8.60
CA GLY A 23 -27.99 12.70 8.28
C GLY A 23 -28.18 12.20 6.84
N ILE A 24 -27.54 12.84 5.86
CA ILE A 24 -27.56 12.39 4.45
C ILE A 24 -26.75 11.10 4.30
N THR A 25 -25.59 11.01 4.95
CA THR A 25 -24.78 9.78 5.02
C THR A 25 -25.61 8.66 5.64
N TYR A 26 -26.27 8.90 6.77
CA TYR A 26 -27.18 7.94 7.43
C TYR A 26 -28.32 7.48 6.50
N ALA A 27 -29.01 8.40 5.82
CA ALA A 27 -30.12 8.06 4.93
C ALA A 27 -29.69 7.28 3.68
N VAL A 28 -28.53 7.60 3.08
CA VAL A 28 -27.99 6.87 1.92
C VAL A 28 -27.55 5.46 2.31
N LEU A 29 -27.00 5.32 3.51
CA LEU A 29 -26.39 4.09 3.99
C LEU A 29 -27.39 3.12 4.68
N ASN A 30 -28.55 3.61 5.13
CA ASN A 30 -29.66 2.79 5.67
C ASN A 30 -30.76 2.49 4.64
N ARG A 31 -30.63 2.92 3.38
CA ARG A 31 -31.56 2.52 2.31
C ARG A 31 -31.38 1.03 2.00
N ASN A 32 -32.45 0.25 2.24
CA ASN A 32 -32.67 -1.17 1.96
C ASN A 32 -32.31 -2.18 3.07
N ASN A 33 -33.25 -2.39 4.01
CA ASN A 33 -33.36 -3.57 4.88
C ASN A 33 -33.92 -4.79 4.10
N LYS A 34 -33.26 -5.23 3.01
CA LYS A 34 -33.61 -6.52 2.39
C LYS A 34 -32.66 -7.60 2.88
N ASN A 35 -33.18 -8.53 3.68
CA ASN A 35 -32.51 -9.79 3.98
C ASN A 35 -32.45 -10.61 2.67
N TYR A 36 -31.24 -10.91 2.19
CA TYR A 36 -31.04 -11.68 0.95
C TYR A 36 -31.03 -13.19 1.18
N THR A 37 -31.41 -13.65 2.37
CA THR A 37 -31.46 -15.07 2.78
C THR A 37 -32.39 -15.94 1.92
N ASN A 38 -33.26 -15.34 1.12
CA ASN A 38 -34.19 -16.04 0.21
C ASN A 38 -33.68 -16.16 -1.24
N TYR A 39 -32.43 -15.77 -1.54
CA TYR A 39 -31.86 -16.02 -2.87
C TYR A 39 -31.36 -17.47 -2.96
N GLU A 40 -31.95 -18.24 -3.87
CA GLU A 40 -31.49 -19.60 -4.22
C GLU A 40 -30.10 -19.54 -4.84
N THR A 41 -29.08 -19.76 -4.01
CA THR A 41 -27.71 -20.03 -4.45
C THR A 41 -27.59 -21.53 -4.69
N LYS A 42 -27.07 -21.91 -5.87
CA LYS A 42 -26.94 -23.32 -6.28
C LYS A 42 -25.72 -24.00 -5.67
N MET A 43 -24.77 -23.20 -5.17
CA MET A 43 -23.54 -23.66 -4.55
C MET A 43 -23.47 -23.20 -3.09
N ASN A 44 -22.87 -24.03 -2.24
CA ASN A 44 -22.54 -23.68 -0.88
C ASN A 44 -21.02 -23.55 -0.74
N TYR A 45 -20.57 -22.48 -0.09
CA TYR A 45 -19.17 -22.25 0.23
C TYR A 45 -18.98 -22.50 1.72
N ASP A 46 -18.88 -23.77 2.10
CA ASP A 46 -18.95 -24.16 3.52
C ASP A 46 -17.81 -23.57 4.36
N ASN A 47 -16.54 -23.88 4.04
CA ASN A 47 -15.40 -23.45 4.84
C ASN A 47 -14.31 -22.77 4.01
N LEU A 48 -13.84 -21.63 4.51
CA LEU A 48 -12.61 -20.97 4.07
C LEU A 48 -11.47 -21.52 4.93
N ILE A 49 -10.39 -21.98 4.30
CA ILE A 49 -9.18 -22.43 5.00
C ILE A 49 -8.36 -21.19 5.30
N LEU A 50 -8.44 -20.71 6.54
CA LEU A 50 -7.76 -19.51 7.00
C LEU A 50 -6.28 -19.79 7.30
N PRO A 51 -5.40 -18.78 7.19
CA PRO A 51 -4.04 -18.88 7.71
C PRO A 51 -4.05 -19.23 9.19
N THR A 52 -3.17 -20.14 9.63
CA THR A 52 -3.07 -20.58 11.03
C THR A 52 -1.63 -20.47 11.55
N GLU A 53 -1.49 -20.49 12.87
CA GLU A 53 -0.18 -20.59 13.52
C GLU A 53 0.57 -21.85 13.05
N GLY A 54 1.84 -21.67 12.68
CA GLY A 54 2.68 -22.75 12.15
C GLY A 54 2.52 -23.03 10.66
N SER A 55 1.55 -22.41 9.98
CA SER A 55 1.44 -22.48 8.51
C SER A 55 2.37 -21.45 7.84
N ASN A 56 2.85 -21.80 6.64
CA ASN A 56 3.55 -20.85 5.76
C ASN A 56 2.57 -19.99 4.95
N ASP A 57 1.27 -20.16 5.17
CA ASP A 57 0.24 -19.53 4.35
C ASP A 57 0.02 -18.07 4.78
N GLY A 58 -0.21 -17.22 3.78
CA GLY A 58 -0.65 -15.86 3.95
C GLY A 58 -2.06 -15.65 3.42
N ILE A 59 -2.53 -14.40 3.47
CA ILE A 59 -3.83 -14.00 2.94
C ILE A 59 -3.98 -14.28 1.44
N ASP A 60 -2.87 -14.35 0.71
CA ASP A 60 -2.82 -14.74 -0.71
C ASP A 60 -3.25 -16.20 -0.95
N SER A 61 -3.11 -17.11 0.03
CA SER A 61 -3.57 -18.50 -0.09
C SER A 61 -5.11 -18.62 -0.21
N LEU A 62 -5.84 -17.57 0.19
CA LEU A 62 -7.29 -17.50 0.08
C LEU A 62 -7.77 -17.25 -1.36
N LEU A 63 -6.87 -16.80 -2.26
CA LEU A 63 -7.22 -16.38 -3.61
C LEU A 63 -7.77 -17.51 -4.47
N ASP A 64 -7.29 -18.73 -4.34
CA ASP A 64 -7.68 -19.82 -5.25
C ASP A 64 -8.65 -20.82 -4.63
N GLN A 65 -9.08 -20.57 -3.39
CA GLN A 65 -10.17 -21.28 -2.73
C GLN A 65 -11.56 -20.94 -3.30
N ALA A 66 -11.67 -19.79 -3.98
CA ALA A 66 -12.87 -19.33 -4.67
C ALA A 66 -12.69 -19.33 -6.20
N ASP A 67 -13.77 -19.58 -6.92
CA ASP A 67 -13.77 -19.60 -8.38
C ASP A 67 -13.70 -18.17 -8.94
N LEU A 68 -14.42 -17.26 -8.27
CA LEU A 68 -14.56 -15.85 -8.63
C LEU A 68 -14.13 -14.94 -7.47
N LYS A 69 -13.28 -13.95 -7.76
CA LYS A 69 -12.89 -12.91 -6.80
C LYS A 69 -13.36 -11.57 -7.32
N VAL A 70 -14.08 -10.84 -6.49
CA VAL A 70 -14.53 -9.49 -6.79
C VAL A 70 -13.76 -8.54 -5.89
N PHE A 71 -12.98 -7.63 -6.46
CA PHE A 71 -12.15 -6.69 -5.71
C PHE A 71 -12.71 -5.28 -5.79
N TYR A 72 -12.93 -4.64 -4.63
CA TYR A 72 -13.14 -3.21 -4.50
C TYR A 72 -12.64 -2.70 -3.15
N CYS A 73 -11.41 -2.19 -3.13
CA CYS A 73 -10.73 -1.76 -1.92
C CYS A 73 -10.34 -0.27 -2.02
N PRO A 74 -11.28 0.67 -1.78
CA PRO A 74 -10.92 2.09 -1.67
C PRO A 74 -9.97 2.29 -0.48
N GLY A 75 -9.05 3.23 -0.57
CA GLY A 75 -7.94 3.51 0.36
C GLY A 75 -6.58 3.23 -0.31
N VAL A 76 -5.57 4.08 -0.11
CA VAL A 76 -4.30 3.99 -0.86
C VAL A 76 -3.60 2.63 -0.66
N GLN A 77 -3.40 2.21 0.59
CA GLN A 77 -2.79 0.92 0.90
C GLN A 77 -3.67 -0.26 0.43
N PRO A 78 -4.94 -0.39 0.87
CA PRO A 78 -5.77 -1.54 0.52
C PRO A 78 -6.07 -1.61 -0.99
N PHE A 79 -6.10 -0.50 -1.71
CA PHE A 79 -6.16 -0.50 -3.18
C PHE A 79 -4.94 -1.20 -3.77
N ASN A 80 -3.74 -0.77 -3.39
CA ASN A 80 -2.49 -1.35 -3.90
C ASN A 80 -2.32 -2.81 -3.48
N ASP A 81 -2.77 -3.20 -2.31
CA ASP A 81 -2.70 -4.60 -1.84
C ASP A 81 -3.73 -5.47 -2.60
N SER A 82 -4.95 -4.96 -2.81
CA SER A 82 -5.97 -5.64 -3.60
C SER A 82 -5.56 -5.83 -5.06
N LEU A 83 -4.85 -4.85 -5.66
CA LEU A 83 -4.35 -4.97 -7.03
C LEU A 83 -3.30 -6.08 -7.14
N LYS A 84 -2.36 -6.13 -6.18
CA LYS A 84 -1.36 -7.21 -6.12
C LYS A 84 -2.03 -8.57 -5.96
N LEU A 85 -2.98 -8.70 -5.02
CA LEU A 85 -3.75 -9.93 -4.81
C LEU A 85 -4.54 -10.34 -6.07
N ALA A 86 -5.20 -9.40 -6.73
CA ALA A 86 -5.91 -9.64 -7.99
C ALA A 86 -4.98 -10.18 -9.07
N MET A 87 -3.77 -9.63 -9.16
CA MET A 87 -2.75 -10.09 -10.12
C MET A 87 -2.16 -11.46 -9.77
N MET A 88 -2.08 -11.81 -8.48
CA MET A 88 -1.57 -13.11 -8.03
C MET A 88 -2.58 -14.25 -8.17
N SER A 89 -3.88 -13.97 -8.21
CA SER A 89 -4.88 -15.03 -8.28
C SER A 89 -4.81 -15.82 -9.58
N HIS A 90 -5.03 -17.13 -9.52
CA HIS A 90 -5.02 -18.00 -10.70
C HIS A 90 -6.39 -18.19 -11.37
N LYS A 91 -7.52 -17.96 -10.69
CA LYS A 91 -8.89 -18.13 -11.27
C LYS A 91 -9.58 -16.80 -11.65
N GLN A 92 -10.89 -16.78 -11.87
CA GLN A 92 -11.62 -15.58 -12.36
C GLN A 92 -11.50 -14.38 -11.40
N VAL A 93 -11.25 -13.19 -11.95
CA VAL A 93 -11.16 -11.92 -11.23
C VAL A 93 -12.09 -10.88 -11.86
N GLU A 94 -12.86 -10.20 -11.04
CA GLU A 94 -13.64 -9.01 -11.40
C GLU A 94 -13.06 -7.84 -10.60
N TYR A 95 -12.21 -7.03 -11.23
CA TYR A 95 -11.53 -5.92 -10.56
C TYR A 95 -12.30 -4.61 -10.80
N ILE A 96 -12.78 -3.99 -9.73
CA ILE A 96 -13.59 -2.77 -9.81
C ILE A 96 -12.77 -1.59 -9.27
N TYR A 97 -12.75 -0.48 -10.02
CA TYR A 97 -12.15 0.78 -9.57
C TYR A 97 -12.99 1.98 -10.00
N SER A 98 -12.82 3.07 -9.25
CA SER A 98 -13.62 4.29 -9.27
C SER A 98 -12.73 5.52 -9.50
N PRO A 99 -12.29 5.76 -10.76
CA PRO A 99 -11.44 6.89 -11.10
C PRO A 99 -12.19 8.22 -11.05
N ASN A 100 -11.45 9.33 -11.12
CA ASN A 100 -11.95 10.70 -11.15
C ASN A 100 -12.72 11.14 -9.89
N ILE A 101 -12.44 10.53 -8.73
CA ILE A 101 -12.95 10.97 -7.44
C ILE A 101 -11.80 11.59 -6.67
N SER A 102 -11.98 12.82 -6.18
CA SER A 102 -10.93 13.61 -5.51
C SER A 102 -10.22 12.84 -4.39
N ASP A 103 -10.97 12.05 -3.63
CA ASP A 103 -10.44 11.26 -2.50
C ASP A 103 -9.83 9.93 -2.93
N LEU A 104 -9.98 9.54 -4.21
CA LEU A 104 -9.54 8.26 -4.79
C LEU A 104 -8.62 8.44 -6.02
N VAL A 105 -7.96 9.59 -6.19
CA VAL A 105 -7.13 9.90 -7.38
C VAL A 105 -6.06 8.86 -7.70
N TYR A 106 -5.59 8.10 -6.70
CA TYR A 106 -4.63 7.02 -6.92
C TYR A 106 -5.20 5.87 -7.78
N GLN A 107 -6.52 5.73 -7.87
CA GLN A 107 -7.17 4.73 -8.73
C GLN A 107 -7.10 5.10 -10.22
N ASP A 108 -6.82 6.38 -10.55
CA ASP A 108 -6.57 6.82 -11.92
C ASP A 108 -5.30 6.21 -12.51
N SER A 109 -4.46 5.59 -11.66
CA SER A 109 -3.25 4.92 -12.10
C SER A 109 -3.49 3.59 -12.80
N ILE A 110 -4.71 3.03 -12.86
CA ILE A 110 -4.94 1.74 -13.55
C ILE A 110 -4.97 1.94 -15.07
N VAL A 111 -4.16 1.15 -15.77
CA VAL A 111 -4.28 0.96 -17.22
C VAL A 111 -5.20 -0.23 -17.47
N LYS A 112 -6.50 0.05 -17.65
CA LYS A 112 -7.58 -0.97 -17.70
C LYS A 112 -7.29 -2.10 -18.68
N GLU A 113 -6.87 -1.76 -19.89
CA GLU A 113 -6.67 -2.69 -20.99
C GLU A 113 -5.52 -3.65 -20.68
N LYS A 114 -4.44 -3.13 -20.08
CA LYS A 114 -3.27 -3.91 -19.66
C LYS A 114 -3.60 -4.84 -18.49
N LEU A 115 -4.34 -4.36 -17.49
CA LEU A 115 -4.79 -5.21 -16.40
C LEU A 115 -5.73 -6.32 -16.91
N LEU A 116 -6.66 -6.00 -17.81
CA LEU A 116 -7.59 -6.96 -18.38
C LEU A 116 -6.86 -8.03 -19.20
N ASP A 117 -5.93 -7.63 -20.06
CA ASP A 117 -5.11 -8.56 -20.84
C ASP A 117 -4.29 -9.48 -19.92
N PHE A 118 -3.63 -8.91 -18.91
CA PHE A 118 -2.91 -9.68 -17.91
C PHE A 118 -3.80 -10.75 -17.25
N LEU A 119 -4.95 -10.34 -16.71
CA LEU A 119 -5.88 -11.22 -16.02
C LEU A 119 -6.43 -12.33 -16.94
N LYS A 120 -6.63 -12.07 -18.24
CA LYS A 120 -7.16 -13.07 -19.17
C LYS A 120 -6.11 -13.99 -19.78
N ASN A 121 -4.89 -13.51 -19.98
CA ASN A 121 -3.97 -14.10 -20.95
C ASN A 121 -2.56 -14.38 -20.44
N ASN A 122 -2.15 -13.81 -19.29
CA ASN A 122 -0.74 -13.85 -18.87
C ASN A 122 -0.53 -14.44 -17.47
N ARG A 123 -1.60 -14.78 -16.76
CA ARG A 123 -1.48 -15.45 -15.46
C ARG A 123 -1.03 -16.89 -15.61
N LYS A 124 -0.18 -17.34 -14.67
CA LYS A 124 0.28 -18.72 -14.63
C LYS A 124 -0.90 -19.66 -14.35
N ASN A 125 -0.98 -20.75 -15.12
CA ASN A 125 -1.94 -21.82 -14.87
C ASN A 125 -1.32 -22.83 -13.89
N ILE A 126 -1.99 -23.08 -12.76
CA ILE A 126 -1.52 -23.97 -11.70
C ILE A 126 -2.22 -25.34 -11.69
N GLY A 127 -3.08 -25.62 -12.68
CA GLY A 127 -3.76 -26.91 -12.81
C GLY A 127 -2.75 -28.05 -12.95
N LYS A 128 -2.99 -29.16 -12.25
CA LYS A 128 -2.12 -30.34 -12.26
C LYS A 128 -2.54 -31.31 -13.37
N THR A 129 -3.84 -31.43 -13.64
CA THR A 129 -4.37 -32.24 -14.75
C THR A 129 -4.73 -31.38 -15.97
N THR A 130 -5.01 -32.03 -17.10
CA THR A 130 -5.47 -31.35 -18.33
C THR A 130 -6.82 -30.67 -18.11
N GLU A 131 -7.74 -31.35 -17.43
CA GLU A 131 -9.08 -30.85 -17.11
C GLU A 131 -9.00 -29.63 -16.19
N GLU A 132 -8.20 -29.71 -15.12
CA GLU A 132 -7.99 -28.59 -14.19
C GLU A 132 -7.39 -27.37 -14.89
N LYS A 133 -6.42 -27.59 -15.79
CA LYS A 133 -5.82 -26.50 -16.58
C LYS A 133 -6.86 -25.82 -17.47
N GLN A 134 -7.68 -26.59 -18.17
CA GLN A 134 -8.74 -26.06 -19.04
C GLN A 134 -9.80 -25.29 -18.24
N GLU A 135 -10.17 -25.79 -17.05
CA GLU A 135 -11.12 -25.11 -16.16
C GLU A 135 -10.55 -23.76 -15.69
N ILE A 136 -9.29 -23.74 -15.22
CA ILE A 136 -8.61 -22.52 -14.79
C ILE A 136 -8.51 -21.52 -15.96
N GLU A 137 -8.14 -21.95 -17.16
CA GLU A 137 -8.09 -21.09 -18.35
C GLU A 137 -9.45 -20.48 -18.68
N LYS A 138 -10.53 -21.27 -18.62
CA LYS A 138 -11.90 -20.77 -18.82
C LYS A 138 -12.26 -19.70 -17.79
N LEU A 139 -11.93 -19.93 -16.51
CA LEU A 139 -12.14 -18.96 -15.45
C LEU A 139 -11.30 -17.68 -15.66
N GLN A 140 -10.05 -17.81 -16.07
CA GLN A 140 -9.19 -16.67 -16.37
C GLN A 140 -9.76 -15.82 -17.51
N LYS A 141 -10.19 -16.45 -18.61
CA LYS A 141 -10.79 -15.76 -19.77
C LYS A 141 -12.10 -15.02 -19.43
N ALA A 142 -12.82 -15.48 -18.42
CA ALA A 142 -14.04 -14.84 -17.92
C ALA A 142 -13.77 -13.60 -17.04
N SER A 143 -12.51 -13.30 -16.71
CA SER A 143 -12.17 -12.15 -15.85
C SER A 143 -12.51 -10.81 -16.50
N ASN A 144 -12.76 -9.78 -15.69
CA ASN A 144 -13.05 -8.44 -16.18
C ASN A 144 -12.49 -7.33 -15.28
N VAL A 145 -12.39 -6.13 -15.86
CA VAL A 145 -11.99 -4.91 -15.16
C VAL A 145 -13.05 -3.84 -15.39
N TYR A 146 -13.71 -3.41 -14.33
CA TYR A 146 -14.78 -2.42 -14.40
C TYR A 146 -14.31 -1.06 -13.90
N ARG A 147 -14.56 -0.06 -14.75
CA ARG A 147 -14.40 1.35 -14.43
C ARG A 147 -15.78 1.90 -14.10
N ILE A 148 -16.08 2.11 -12.82
CA ILE A 148 -17.37 2.63 -12.37
C ILE A 148 -17.15 4.04 -11.82
N SER A 149 -17.57 5.07 -12.56
CA SER A 149 -17.39 6.47 -12.17
C SER A 149 -18.62 7.04 -11.44
N SER A 150 -18.38 8.04 -10.58
CA SER A 150 -19.42 8.77 -9.85
C SER A 150 -18.93 10.20 -9.57
N SER A 151 -19.87 11.10 -9.25
CA SER A 151 -19.59 12.48 -8.86
C SER A 151 -18.92 12.60 -7.48
N ASN A 152 -19.08 11.63 -6.57
CA ASN A 152 -18.49 11.67 -5.24
C ASN A 152 -18.37 10.28 -4.58
N LEU A 153 -17.61 10.21 -3.48
CA LEU A 153 -17.36 8.97 -2.74
C LEU A 153 -18.63 8.35 -2.14
N LEU A 154 -19.59 9.15 -1.66
CA LEU A 154 -20.81 8.63 -1.03
C LEU A 154 -21.69 7.87 -2.02
N ASP A 155 -21.86 8.39 -3.23
CA ASP A 155 -22.60 7.70 -4.29
C ASP A 155 -21.90 6.41 -4.74
N GLN A 156 -20.56 6.37 -4.75
CA GLN A 156 -19.84 5.11 -4.98
C GLN A 156 -20.09 4.05 -3.91
N LEU A 157 -20.09 4.47 -2.64
CA LEU A 157 -20.37 3.56 -1.52
C LEU A 157 -21.77 2.94 -1.59
N TYR A 158 -22.66 3.48 -2.42
CA TYR A 158 -23.96 2.87 -2.74
C TYR A 158 -23.97 2.09 -4.06
N LYS A 159 -23.41 2.64 -5.14
CA LYS A 159 -23.42 2.01 -6.47
C LYS A 159 -22.64 0.70 -6.50
N ILE A 160 -21.46 0.69 -5.88
CA ILE A 160 -20.55 -0.46 -5.95
C ILE A 160 -21.12 -1.69 -5.25
N PRO A 161 -21.66 -1.61 -4.01
CA PRO A 161 -22.31 -2.76 -3.40
C PRO A 161 -23.44 -3.35 -4.23
N ASN A 162 -24.31 -2.51 -4.80
CA ASN A 162 -25.42 -2.99 -5.63
C ASN A 162 -24.93 -3.69 -6.90
N TYR A 163 -23.87 -3.15 -7.52
CA TYR A 163 -23.22 -3.79 -8.67
C TYR A 163 -22.66 -5.17 -8.30
N ILE A 164 -21.96 -5.29 -7.19
CA ILE A 164 -21.40 -6.56 -6.70
C ILE A 164 -22.52 -7.56 -6.35
N ILE A 165 -23.62 -7.10 -5.75
CA ILE A 165 -24.79 -7.94 -5.49
C ILE A 165 -25.37 -8.51 -6.79
N ASN A 166 -25.41 -7.73 -7.87
CA ASN A 166 -25.87 -8.24 -9.17
C ASN A 166 -24.89 -9.29 -9.74
N LEU A 167 -23.58 -9.04 -9.66
CA LEU A 167 -22.57 -10.04 -10.06
C LEU A 167 -22.72 -11.36 -9.28
N ILE A 168 -22.99 -11.30 -7.97
CA ILE A 168 -23.23 -12.48 -7.14
C ILE A 168 -24.46 -13.26 -7.65
N LYS A 169 -25.55 -12.56 -7.95
CA LYS A 169 -26.80 -13.16 -8.46
C LYS A 169 -26.66 -13.77 -9.85
N GLU A 170 -25.75 -13.26 -10.67
CA GLU A 170 -25.44 -13.82 -11.99
C GLU A 170 -24.52 -15.04 -11.91
N ASN A 171 -23.85 -15.26 -10.77
CA ASN A 171 -22.84 -16.31 -10.58
C ASN A 171 -23.20 -17.26 -9.40
N THR A 172 -24.47 -17.68 -9.31
CA THR A 172 -24.97 -18.53 -8.20
C THR A 172 -24.35 -19.92 -8.10
N ASN A 173 -23.63 -20.35 -9.13
CA ASN A 173 -22.97 -21.66 -9.23
C ASN A 173 -21.45 -21.61 -8.95
N LYS A 174 -20.92 -20.49 -8.47
CA LYS A 174 -19.49 -20.30 -8.17
C LYS A 174 -19.27 -20.00 -6.70
N LYS A 175 -18.13 -20.42 -6.14
CA LYS A 175 -17.61 -19.88 -4.88
C LYS A 175 -17.07 -18.47 -5.13
N ILE A 176 -17.51 -17.50 -4.35
CA ILE A 176 -17.18 -16.09 -4.54
C ILE A 176 -16.50 -15.53 -3.29
N ASN A 177 -15.33 -14.94 -3.48
CA ASN A 177 -14.69 -14.08 -2.48
C ASN A 177 -14.87 -12.61 -2.88
N VAL A 178 -15.45 -11.81 -2.00
CA VAL A 178 -15.61 -10.36 -2.17
C VAL A 178 -14.58 -9.66 -1.31
N TRP A 179 -13.56 -9.07 -1.94
CA TRP A 179 -12.44 -8.41 -1.30
C TRP A 179 -12.69 -6.90 -1.18
N VAL A 180 -12.63 -6.40 0.06
CA VAL A 180 -13.05 -5.03 0.39
C VAL A 180 -12.13 -4.36 1.40
N ASN A 181 -12.18 -3.04 1.51
CA ASN A 181 -11.56 -2.35 2.65
C ASN A 181 -12.45 -2.47 3.90
N SER A 182 -11.88 -2.93 5.02
CA SER A 182 -12.59 -3.11 6.29
C SER A 182 -13.26 -1.84 6.84
N TYR A 183 -12.66 -0.66 6.65
CA TYR A 183 -13.24 0.62 7.08
C TYR A 183 -14.42 1.08 6.21
N HIS A 184 -14.35 0.84 4.90
CA HIS A 184 -15.39 1.27 3.95
C HIS A 184 -16.52 0.24 3.81
N ALA A 185 -16.27 -1.02 4.19
CA ALA A 185 -17.23 -2.13 4.13
C ALA A 185 -18.11 -2.28 5.37
N LYS A 186 -18.24 -1.23 6.18
CA LYS A 186 -19.08 -1.20 7.40
C LYS A 186 -20.58 -0.97 7.14
N SER A 187 -21.01 -1.02 5.88
CA SER A 187 -22.42 -0.83 5.52
C SER A 187 -23.24 -2.09 5.63
N LYS A 188 -24.54 -1.94 5.91
CA LYS A 188 -25.50 -3.05 5.82
C LYS A 188 -25.47 -3.73 4.44
N LEU A 189 -25.28 -2.97 3.35
CA LEU A 189 -25.20 -3.56 2.01
C LEU A 189 -23.99 -4.50 1.87
N TRP A 190 -22.82 -4.11 2.38
CA TRP A 190 -21.61 -4.92 2.36
C TRP A 190 -21.74 -6.14 3.28
N ILE A 191 -22.22 -5.93 4.50
CA ILE A 191 -22.42 -6.97 5.50
C ILE A 191 -23.44 -8.00 4.98
N ASN A 192 -24.53 -7.56 4.36
CA ASN A 192 -25.56 -8.44 3.83
C ASN A 192 -25.08 -9.34 2.68
N MET A 193 -23.96 -9.02 1.99
CA MET A 193 -23.37 -9.93 1.02
C MET A 193 -22.87 -11.24 1.66
N SER A 194 -22.50 -11.20 2.94
CA SER A 194 -22.10 -12.40 3.69
C SER A 194 -23.25 -13.39 3.91
N THR A 195 -24.50 -12.97 3.68
CA THR A 195 -25.68 -13.86 3.82
C THR A 195 -25.90 -14.79 2.63
N PHE A 196 -25.24 -14.57 1.50
CA PHE A 196 -25.28 -15.50 0.37
C PHE A 196 -24.43 -16.74 0.66
N LYS A 197 -24.98 -17.95 0.46
CA LYS A 197 -24.30 -19.21 0.83
C LYS A 197 -23.01 -19.46 0.05
N ASN A 198 -22.91 -18.91 -1.16
CA ASN A 198 -21.73 -19.06 -2.02
C ASN A 198 -20.71 -17.92 -1.86
N VAL A 199 -20.91 -16.99 -0.92
CA VAL A 199 -20.08 -15.78 -0.77
C VAL A 199 -19.33 -15.78 0.56
N LYS A 200 -18.06 -15.38 0.51
CA LYS A 200 -17.30 -14.91 1.67
C LYS A 200 -16.86 -13.47 1.43
N VAL A 201 -17.05 -12.61 2.42
CA VAL A 201 -16.55 -11.23 2.38
C VAL A 201 -15.22 -11.18 3.11
N LEU A 202 -14.16 -10.79 2.42
CA LEU A 202 -12.80 -10.74 2.92
C LEU A 202 -12.34 -9.29 2.97
N ALA A 203 -12.34 -8.70 4.17
CA ALA A 203 -11.96 -7.31 4.33
C ALA A 203 -10.49 -7.17 4.75
N ILE A 204 -9.74 -6.33 4.05
CA ILE A 204 -8.35 -5.98 4.37
C ILE A 204 -8.28 -4.63 5.07
N ASN A 205 -7.28 -4.45 5.94
CA ASN A 205 -7.14 -3.24 6.74
C ASN A 205 -6.91 -1.98 5.89
N ASP A 206 -7.55 -0.88 6.31
CA ASP A 206 -7.41 0.44 5.69
C ASP A 206 -5.97 1.00 5.76
N SER A 207 -5.30 0.71 6.87
CA SER A 207 -3.94 1.17 7.17
C SER A 207 -3.22 0.17 8.06
N ASN A 208 -1.92 -0.01 7.84
CA ASN A 208 -1.06 -0.87 8.67
C ASN A 208 -0.96 -0.44 10.15
N SER A 209 -1.40 0.78 10.48
CA SER A 209 -1.32 1.36 11.83
C SER A 209 -2.65 1.36 12.56
N ILE A 210 -3.73 0.89 11.93
CA ILE A 210 -5.09 1.09 12.46
C ILE A 210 -5.30 0.46 13.84
N ILE A 211 -4.86 -0.78 14.06
CA ILE A 211 -5.00 -1.44 15.36
C ILE A 211 -4.19 -0.70 16.43
N ARG A 212 -2.92 -0.41 16.15
CA ARG A 212 -2.04 0.32 17.07
C ARG A 212 -2.60 1.70 17.45
N ASN A 213 -3.15 2.44 16.51
CA ASN A 213 -3.61 3.82 16.73
C ASN A 213 -4.94 3.88 17.52
N TRP A 214 -5.79 2.85 17.42
CA TRP A 214 -7.13 2.82 18.00
C TRP A 214 -7.30 1.70 19.03
N LYS A 215 -6.20 1.18 19.56
CA LYS A 215 -6.18 -0.02 20.40
C LYS A 215 -7.11 0.11 21.61
N THR A 216 -7.05 1.25 22.31
CA THR A 216 -7.86 1.48 23.51
C THR A 216 -9.35 1.46 23.20
N GLU A 217 -9.75 2.13 22.13
CA GLU A 217 -11.14 2.21 21.68
C GLU A 217 -11.63 0.85 21.16
N LEU A 218 -10.79 0.11 20.42
CA LEU A 218 -11.12 -1.23 19.93
C LEU A 218 -11.35 -2.20 21.10
N ILE A 219 -10.46 -2.22 22.10
CA ILE A 219 -10.62 -3.04 23.31
C ILE A 219 -11.88 -2.62 24.08
N SER A 220 -12.13 -1.32 24.22
CA SER A 220 -13.34 -0.82 24.88
C SER A 220 -14.60 -1.34 24.19
N ASN A 221 -14.67 -1.26 22.85
CA ASN A 221 -15.83 -1.77 22.11
C ASN A 221 -15.98 -3.29 22.24
N LEU A 222 -14.89 -4.04 22.17
CA LEU A 222 -14.93 -5.50 22.36
C LEU A 222 -15.52 -5.86 23.72
N LYS A 223 -15.05 -5.22 24.80
CA LYS A 223 -15.60 -5.42 26.14
C LYS A 223 -17.07 -5.02 26.24
N THR A 224 -17.48 -3.90 25.64
CA THR A 224 -18.86 -3.43 25.69
C THR A 224 -19.85 -4.36 24.95
N TYR A 225 -19.44 -4.96 23.83
CA TYR A 225 -20.36 -5.67 22.94
C TYR A 225 -20.21 -7.20 22.94
N LEU A 226 -19.10 -7.72 23.44
CA LEU A 226 -18.82 -9.16 23.52
C LEU A 226 -18.63 -9.62 24.98
N ASP A 227 -19.07 -8.82 25.96
CA ASP A 227 -18.76 -8.98 27.37
C ASP A 227 -18.84 -10.45 27.82
N LEU A 228 -17.68 -11.04 28.10
CA LEU A 228 -17.52 -12.48 28.32
C LEU A 228 -18.19 -12.94 29.62
N GLU A 229 -18.49 -12.02 30.54
CA GLU A 229 -19.13 -12.30 31.83
C GLU A 229 -20.68 -12.21 31.78
N ASN A 230 -21.28 -11.59 30.75
CA ASN A 230 -22.74 -11.42 30.64
C ASN A 230 -23.25 -11.68 29.21
N ALA A 231 -23.07 -12.93 28.74
CA ALA A 231 -23.45 -13.36 27.39
C ALA A 231 -24.93 -13.13 27.02
N GLU A 232 -25.83 -12.96 28.00
CA GLU A 232 -27.27 -12.74 27.79
C GLU A 232 -27.62 -11.34 27.23
N ASN A 233 -26.73 -10.35 27.33
CA ASN A 233 -26.96 -8.99 26.82
C ASN A 233 -26.23 -8.68 25.49
N ASN A 234 -25.67 -9.70 24.84
CA ASN A 234 -25.01 -9.56 23.54
C ASN A 234 -26.03 -9.11 22.48
N SER A 235 -26.11 -7.80 22.26
CA SER A 235 -26.91 -7.20 21.20
C SER A 235 -25.98 -6.67 20.12
N GLU A 236 -26.31 -6.98 18.87
CA GLU A 236 -25.62 -6.39 17.71
C GLU A 236 -25.61 -4.86 17.86
N PRO A 237 -24.46 -4.18 17.67
CA PRO A 237 -24.44 -2.73 17.72
C PRO A 237 -25.41 -2.17 16.68
N GLN A 238 -26.27 -1.23 17.08
CA GLN A 238 -27.28 -0.62 16.19
C GLN A 238 -26.67 -0.08 14.88
N THR A 239 -25.38 0.30 14.90
CA THR A 239 -24.63 0.71 13.72
C THR A 239 -23.14 0.36 13.84
N PHE A 240 -22.60 -0.32 12.82
CA PHE A 240 -21.15 -0.49 12.64
C PHE A 240 -20.47 0.76 12.02
N TRP A 241 -21.23 1.83 11.76
CA TRP A 241 -20.76 3.06 11.10
C TRP A 241 -19.73 3.84 11.92
N TRP A 242 -19.76 3.69 13.24
CA TRP A 242 -18.80 4.29 14.16
C TRP A 242 -17.41 3.73 13.92
N LYS A 243 -16.40 4.61 13.97
CA LYS A 243 -15.06 4.41 13.43
C LYS A 243 -14.35 3.16 13.98
N GLU A 244 -14.75 2.65 15.12
CA GLU A 244 -14.06 1.60 15.86
C GLU A 244 -14.92 0.33 16.02
N LYS A 245 -16.24 0.39 15.73
CA LYS A 245 -17.16 -0.75 15.91
C LYS A 245 -17.10 -1.76 14.78
N TYR A 246 -16.59 -1.36 13.60
CA TYR A 246 -16.50 -2.25 12.44
C TYR A 246 -15.67 -3.51 12.71
N ILE A 247 -14.74 -3.49 13.69
CA ILE A 247 -13.95 -4.65 14.12
C ILE A 247 -14.81 -5.82 14.61
N LEU A 248 -16.04 -5.53 15.07
CA LEU A 248 -16.99 -6.50 15.61
C LEU A 248 -17.77 -7.24 14.52
N ILE A 249 -17.75 -6.79 13.26
CA ILE A 249 -18.57 -7.39 12.20
C ILE A 249 -18.35 -8.92 12.09
N PRO A 250 -17.10 -9.43 12.05
CA PRO A 250 -16.89 -10.89 11.96
C PRO A 250 -17.53 -11.68 13.11
N ASN A 251 -17.54 -11.13 14.33
CA ASN A 251 -18.15 -11.77 15.49
C ASN A 251 -19.66 -12.02 15.33
N PHE A 252 -20.36 -11.18 14.55
CA PHE A 252 -21.80 -11.30 14.32
C PHE A 252 -22.15 -11.92 12.95
N TYR A 253 -21.18 -12.01 12.02
CA TYR A 253 -21.41 -12.42 10.64
C TYR A 253 -20.42 -13.48 10.17
N LYS A 254 -20.81 -14.75 10.25
CA LYS A 254 -19.96 -15.95 10.01
C LYS A 254 -19.19 -15.98 8.68
N ASN A 255 -19.70 -15.33 7.63
CA ASN A 255 -19.08 -15.31 6.30
C ASN A 255 -18.33 -13.99 6.02
N TYR A 256 -18.12 -13.15 7.04
CA TYR A 256 -17.39 -11.90 6.95
C TYR A 256 -16.09 -12.01 7.75
N TYR A 257 -14.96 -11.87 7.09
CA TYR A 257 -13.64 -11.98 7.70
C TYR A 257 -12.91 -10.64 7.60
N GLN A 258 -12.13 -10.31 8.63
CA GLN A 258 -11.23 -9.15 8.59
C GLN A 258 -9.80 -9.58 8.81
N PHE A 259 -8.92 -9.06 7.95
CA PHE A 259 -7.50 -9.35 7.95
C PHE A 259 -6.69 -8.08 8.18
N TYR A 260 -5.66 -8.19 9.01
CA TYR A 260 -4.81 -7.07 9.39
C TYR A 260 -3.33 -7.42 9.29
N HIS A 261 -2.54 -6.47 8.80
CA HIS A 261 -1.07 -6.59 8.79
C HIS A 261 -0.46 -6.69 10.21
N ASP A 262 -1.05 -6.05 11.22
CA ASP A 262 -0.51 -6.01 12.58
C ASP A 262 -0.80 -7.31 13.36
N LYS A 263 0.06 -8.33 13.16
CA LYS A 263 -0.08 -9.64 13.83
C LYS A 263 -0.20 -9.53 15.35
N LYS A 264 0.70 -8.77 16.00
CA LYS A 264 0.70 -8.62 17.47
C LYS A 264 -0.58 -7.94 17.95
N GLY A 265 -1.02 -6.89 17.25
CA GLY A 265 -2.28 -6.22 17.54
C GLY A 265 -3.49 -7.14 17.39
N VAL A 266 -3.51 -7.99 16.36
CA VAL A 266 -4.57 -9.00 16.18
C VAL A 266 -4.59 -10.00 17.33
N GLU A 267 -3.45 -10.61 17.65
CA GLU A 267 -3.33 -11.59 18.74
C GLU A 267 -3.80 -11.00 20.08
N GLU A 268 -3.55 -9.72 20.31
CA GLU A 268 -4.04 -9.03 21.50
C GLU A 268 -5.55 -8.81 21.50
N LEU A 269 -6.13 -8.30 20.40
CA LEU A 269 -7.58 -8.09 20.31
C LEU A 269 -8.37 -9.42 20.39
N ARG A 270 -7.81 -10.52 19.87
CA ARG A 270 -8.40 -11.86 19.99
C ARG A 270 -8.52 -12.33 21.44
N LYS A 271 -7.67 -11.86 22.37
CA LYS A 271 -7.83 -12.13 23.82
C LYS A 271 -9.08 -11.50 24.42
N TYR A 272 -9.62 -10.47 23.76
CA TYR A 272 -10.88 -9.82 24.11
C TYR A 272 -12.06 -10.33 23.25
N GLY A 273 -11.89 -11.47 22.58
CA GLY A 273 -12.94 -12.13 21.82
C GLY A 273 -13.09 -11.67 20.36
N ALA A 274 -12.23 -10.79 19.83
CA ALA A 274 -12.33 -10.35 18.43
C ALA A 274 -12.15 -11.53 17.45
N ASP A 275 -13.03 -11.67 16.46
CA ASP A 275 -12.91 -12.68 15.40
C ASP A 275 -12.22 -12.13 14.15
N ILE A 276 -10.96 -11.72 14.32
CA ILE A 276 -10.14 -11.11 13.26
C ILE A 276 -8.83 -11.87 13.08
N TYR A 277 -8.22 -11.74 11.90
CA TYR A 277 -7.07 -12.56 11.50
C TYR A 277 -5.88 -11.70 11.09
N PRO A 278 -4.64 -12.13 11.33
CA PRO A 278 -3.49 -11.47 10.73
C PRO A 278 -3.43 -11.81 9.23
N PHE A 279 -2.70 -11.01 8.45
CA PHE A 279 -2.39 -11.35 7.05
C PHE A 279 -1.63 -12.67 6.94
N SER A 280 -0.75 -12.96 7.90
CA SER A 280 -0.11 -14.25 8.07
C SER A 280 0.38 -14.37 9.51
N TYR A 281 0.59 -15.60 9.97
CA TYR A 281 1.27 -15.88 11.23
C TYR A 281 2.81 -15.93 11.07
N LYS A 282 3.31 -15.88 9.82
CA LYS A 282 4.74 -15.77 9.52
C LYS A 282 5.25 -14.37 9.88
N GLU A 283 6.42 -14.30 10.51
CA GLU A 283 7.12 -13.04 10.73
C GLU A 283 7.53 -12.39 9.41
N GLU A 284 7.45 -11.05 9.32
CA GLU A 284 7.81 -10.27 8.12
C GLU A 284 6.98 -10.54 6.85
N TYR A 285 5.81 -11.19 6.97
CA TYR A 285 4.91 -11.35 5.83
C TYR A 285 4.40 -10.00 5.33
N GLU A 286 4.49 -9.79 4.03
CA GLU A 286 3.83 -8.69 3.33
C GLU A 286 3.34 -9.15 1.95
N ILE A 287 2.14 -8.72 1.54
CA ILE A 287 1.57 -9.02 0.20
C ILE A 287 2.54 -8.60 -0.92
N LYS A 288 3.31 -7.53 -0.71
CA LYS A 288 4.30 -7.07 -1.68
C LYS A 288 5.46 -8.06 -1.88
N ASN A 289 5.85 -8.78 -0.83
CA ASN A 289 6.93 -9.77 -0.88
C ASN A 289 6.46 -10.98 -1.71
N GLU A 290 5.22 -11.43 -1.48
CA GLU A 290 4.60 -12.49 -2.28
C GLU A 290 4.42 -12.06 -3.74
N PHE A 291 3.98 -10.81 -3.98
CA PHE A 291 3.84 -10.28 -5.34
C PHE A 291 5.17 -10.17 -6.09
N PHE A 292 6.26 -9.83 -5.41
CA PHE A 292 7.60 -9.85 -5.97
C PHE A 292 8.03 -11.26 -6.40
N ASN A 293 7.60 -12.27 -5.64
CA ASN A 293 7.90 -13.68 -5.90
C ASN A 293 6.90 -14.35 -6.87
N ALA A 294 5.75 -13.74 -7.12
CA ALA A 294 4.80 -14.23 -8.09
C ALA A 294 5.37 -14.17 -9.52
N ARG A 295 4.90 -15.10 -10.37
CA ARG A 295 5.36 -15.24 -11.75
C ARG A 295 4.18 -15.29 -12.73
N ASP A 296 4.41 -14.77 -13.93
CA ASP A 296 3.48 -14.92 -15.04
C ASP A 296 3.61 -16.31 -15.70
N LYS A 297 2.83 -16.55 -16.75
CA LYS A 297 2.86 -17.81 -17.52
C LYS A 297 4.23 -18.12 -18.13
N ASP A 298 5.05 -17.11 -18.39
CA ASP A 298 6.38 -17.22 -18.99
C ASP A 298 7.49 -17.23 -17.91
N ASN A 299 7.11 -17.45 -16.64
CA ASN A 299 7.99 -17.46 -15.47
C ASN A 299 8.74 -16.13 -15.21
N LYS A 300 8.27 -15.00 -15.74
CA LYS A 300 8.79 -13.67 -15.42
C LYS A 300 8.14 -13.12 -14.16
N ARG A 301 8.87 -12.30 -13.41
CA ARG A 301 8.38 -11.67 -12.16
C ARG A 301 7.24 -10.69 -12.46
N LEU A 302 6.12 -10.83 -11.76
CA LEU A 302 4.97 -9.92 -11.92
C LEU A 302 5.33 -8.47 -11.60
N ALA A 303 6.03 -8.27 -10.47
CA ALA A 303 6.46 -6.95 -10.02
C ALA A 303 7.36 -6.21 -11.03
N MET A 304 8.12 -6.95 -11.85
CA MET A 304 9.03 -6.36 -12.86
C MET A 304 8.35 -6.16 -14.21
N THR A 305 7.57 -7.15 -14.63
CA THR A 305 7.07 -7.22 -16.01
C THR A 305 5.75 -6.49 -16.15
N TRP A 306 4.86 -6.65 -15.16
CA TRP A 306 3.45 -6.30 -15.31
C TRP A 306 3.05 -5.08 -14.50
N TRP A 307 3.63 -4.86 -13.32
CA TRP A 307 3.21 -3.76 -12.45
C TRP A 307 3.26 -2.38 -13.13
N SER A 308 4.33 -2.11 -13.88
CA SER A 308 4.55 -0.89 -14.66
C SER A 308 3.69 -0.78 -15.92
N GLU A 309 3.13 -1.90 -16.40
CA GLU A 309 2.19 -1.93 -17.53
C GLU A 309 0.75 -1.76 -17.07
N VAL A 310 0.36 -2.43 -15.99
CA VAL A 310 -1.01 -2.39 -15.45
C VAL A 310 -1.29 -1.13 -14.64
N THR A 311 -0.22 -0.46 -14.19
CA THR A 311 -0.32 0.85 -13.55
C THR A 311 0.44 1.90 -14.34
N THR A 312 -0.02 3.15 -14.31
CA THR A 312 0.76 4.30 -14.78
C THR A 312 1.93 4.62 -13.84
N ASN A 313 2.04 3.94 -12.70
CA ASN A 313 3.13 4.09 -11.74
C ASN A 313 4.34 3.27 -12.22
N ASN A 314 5.01 3.76 -13.26
CA ASN A 314 6.14 3.11 -13.91
C ASN A 314 7.42 3.95 -13.87
N TRP A 315 8.53 3.34 -14.28
CA TRP A 315 9.83 4.00 -14.30
C TRP A 315 9.83 5.28 -15.14
N LYS A 316 9.04 5.36 -16.22
CA LYS A 316 8.96 6.57 -17.07
C LYS A 316 8.39 7.75 -16.29
N THR A 317 7.37 7.52 -15.47
CA THR A 317 6.82 8.59 -14.61
C THR A 317 7.83 9.06 -13.56
N GLU A 318 8.63 8.15 -13.00
CA GLU A 318 9.68 8.52 -12.05
C GLU A 318 10.87 9.22 -12.73
N VAL A 319 11.27 8.75 -13.91
CA VAL A 319 12.29 9.40 -14.74
C VAL A 319 11.85 10.78 -15.19
N LYS A 320 10.56 10.96 -15.52
CA LYS A 320 10.00 12.29 -15.83
C LYS A 320 10.18 13.26 -14.65
N LYS A 321 9.93 12.85 -13.40
CA LYS A 321 10.18 13.71 -12.22
C LYS A 321 11.63 14.19 -12.16
N ILE A 322 12.57 13.32 -12.53
CA ILE A 322 14.00 13.67 -12.55
C ILE A 322 14.29 14.64 -13.71
N LYS A 323 13.78 14.37 -14.92
CA LYS A 323 13.91 15.27 -16.08
C LYS A 323 13.34 16.66 -15.80
N ASP A 324 12.11 16.72 -15.31
CA ASP A 324 11.44 17.99 -14.98
C ASP A 324 12.27 18.81 -13.97
N ALA A 325 12.94 18.15 -13.02
CA ALA A 325 13.84 18.82 -12.09
C ALA A 325 15.15 19.28 -12.73
N MET A 326 15.76 18.46 -13.60
CA MET A 326 16.95 18.85 -14.37
C MET A 326 16.65 20.05 -15.26
N ASP A 327 15.56 20.02 -16.01
CA ASP A 327 15.17 21.10 -16.94
C ASP A 327 14.90 22.42 -16.21
N LYS A 328 14.43 22.33 -14.95
CA LYS A 328 14.15 23.51 -14.12
C LYS A 328 15.42 24.20 -13.60
N ASN A 329 16.49 23.47 -13.31
CA ASN A 329 17.64 24.02 -12.57
C ASN A 329 19.03 23.68 -13.14
N ASN A 330 19.10 22.89 -14.22
CA ASN A 330 20.32 22.43 -14.88
C ASN A 330 21.33 21.71 -13.96
N LYS A 331 20.89 21.16 -12.82
CA LYS A 331 21.77 20.38 -11.92
C LYS A 331 21.89 18.94 -12.42
N GLU A 332 23.05 18.34 -12.17
CA GLU A 332 23.28 16.90 -12.34
C GLU A 332 22.46 16.10 -11.30
N ASN A 333 22.44 14.77 -11.37
CA ASN A 333 21.62 13.94 -10.46
C ASN A 333 22.46 13.10 -9.51
N LEU A 334 22.13 13.15 -8.22
CA LEU A 334 22.66 12.26 -7.18
C LEU A 334 21.51 11.43 -6.62
N ILE A 335 21.57 10.11 -6.80
CA ILE A 335 20.59 9.20 -6.21
C ILE A 335 21.08 8.63 -4.89
N TYR A 336 20.22 8.68 -3.87
CA TYR A 336 20.39 7.96 -2.61
C TYR A 336 19.49 6.73 -2.60
N LEU A 337 20.10 5.57 -2.40
CA LEU A 337 19.44 4.28 -2.31
C LEU A 337 19.16 3.93 -0.85
N GLY A 338 17.86 3.88 -0.51
CA GLY A 338 17.38 3.58 0.83
C GLY A 338 17.49 2.10 1.21
N SER A 339 17.29 1.82 2.50
CA SER A 339 17.33 0.47 3.09
C SER A 339 16.22 0.35 4.15
N ASN A 340 16.47 -0.40 5.23
CA ASN A 340 15.55 -0.62 6.34
C ASN A 340 15.94 0.16 7.60
N SER A 341 16.67 1.28 7.47
CA SER A 341 17.22 2.03 8.62
C SER A 341 16.81 3.51 8.59
N PRO A 342 15.52 3.82 8.89
CA PRO A 342 14.96 5.15 8.66
C PRO A 342 15.70 6.29 9.36
N THR A 343 16.25 6.08 10.56
CA THR A 343 16.97 7.13 11.30
C THR A 343 18.27 7.52 10.60
N ILE A 344 19.06 6.52 10.21
CA ILE A 344 20.33 6.71 9.52
C ILE A 344 20.10 7.31 8.13
N GLU A 345 19.11 6.79 7.40
CA GLU A 345 18.77 7.30 6.08
C GLU A 345 18.42 8.79 6.09
N LYS A 346 17.64 9.24 7.08
CA LYS A 346 17.31 10.67 7.22
C LYS A 346 18.57 11.51 7.41
N ASN A 347 19.46 11.10 8.31
CA ASN A 347 20.72 11.81 8.57
C ASN A 347 21.60 11.85 7.30
N HIS A 348 21.73 10.72 6.61
CA HIS A 348 22.48 10.58 5.37
C HIS A 348 21.98 11.51 4.26
N ILE A 349 20.68 11.47 3.97
CA ILE A 349 20.06 12.27 2.91
C ILE A 349 20.20 13.77 3.19
N LEU A 350 20.01 14.19 4.45
CA LEU A 350 20.17 15.59 4.84
C LEU A 350 21.64 16.05 4.79
N SER A 351 22.58 15.18 5.16
CA SER A 351 24.02 15.42 5.01
C SER A 351 24.41 15.58 3.55
N LEU A 352 23.88 14.73 2.67
CA LEU A 352 24.08 14.82 1.22
C LEU A 352 23.47 16.11 0.66
N TYR A 353 22.25 16.47 1.05
CA TYR A 353 21.66 17.74 0.65
C TYR A 353 22.54 18.92 1.08
N LYS A 354 22.99 18.96 2.33
CA LYS A 354 23.87 20.05 2.82
C LYS A 354 25.15 20.18 2.00
N LYS A 355 25.81 19.07 1.67
CA LYS A 355 27.09 19.04 0.94
C LYS A 355 26.93 19.27 -0.57
N TYR A 356 25.88 18.72 -1.17
CA TYR A 356 25.78 18.54 -2.63
C TYR A 356 24.66 19.31 -3.32
N LYS A 357 23.73 19.97 -2.59
CA LYS A 357 22.54 20.63 -3.18
C LYS A 357 22.84 21.63 -4.30
N ASN A 358 24.00 22.28 -4.27
CA ASN A 358 24.34 23.32 -5.25
C ASN A 358 24.71 22.71 -6.61
N LYS A 359 25.20 21.46 -6.64
CA LYS A 359 25.67 20.78 -7.86
C LYS A 359 24.67 19.73 -8.36
N TYR A 360 23.95 19.08 -7.44
CA TYR A 360 23.10 17.95 -7.78
C TYR A 360 21.66 18.13 -7.30
N ASN A 361 20.72 17.66 -8.12
CA ASN A 361 19.40 17.25 -7.69
C ASN A 361 19.53 16.01 -6.80
N ILE A 362 19.08 16.14 -5.55
CA ILE A 362 19.11 15.04 -4.59
C ILE A 362 17.84 14.21 -4.77
N ILE A 363 18.03 12.95 -5.14
CA ILE A 363 16.96 12.01 -5.43
C ILE A 363 16.97 10.92 -4.36
N TYR A 364 15.82 10.69 -3.74
CA TYR A 364 15.65 9.60 -2.78
C TYR A 364 14.87 8.44 -3.43
N LYS A 365 15.48 7.26 -3.44
CA LYS A 365 14.81 6.01 -3.81
C LYS A 365 14.78 5.08 -2.60
N GLY A 366 13.66 5.10 -1.88
CA GLY A 366 13.46 4.25 -0.70
C GLY A 366 13.41 2.76 -1.02
N HIS A 367 13.66 1.96 0.02
CA HIS A 367 13.50 0.51 -0.04
C HIS A 367 12.01 0.16 -0.27
N PRO A 368 11.66 -0.80 -1.14
CA PRO A 368 10.26 -1.20 -1.36
C PRO A 368 9.53 -1.62 -0.07
N GLY A 369 10.32 -2.02 0.94
CA GLY A 369 9.93 -2.36 2.31
C GLY A 369 9.31 -1.23 3.15
N HIS A 370 9.70 0.02 2.93
CA HIS A 370 9.58 1.05 3.96
C HIS A 370 9.16 2.40 3.38
N ILE A 371 8.18 3.06 4.00
CA ILE A 371 7.63 4.36 3.56
C ILE A 371 7.94 5.52 4.53
N THR A 372 8.48 5.22 5.71
CA THR A 372 8.67 6.19 6.80
C THR A 372 9.58 7.36 6.41
N VAL A 373 10.60 7.11 5.58
CA VAL A 373 11.51 8.16 5.09
C VAL A 373 10.85 8.99 4.00
N ASP A 374 10.12 8.36 3.06
CA ASP A 374 9.33 9.05 2.03
C ASP A 374 8.36 10.07 2.66
N GLN A 375 7.61 9.65 3.69
CA GLN A 375 6.69 10.50 4.42
C GLN A 375 7.42 11.63 5.15
N PHE A 376 8.52 11.33 5.83
CA PHE A 376 9.34 12.34 6.49
C PHE A 376 9.83 13.42 5.51
N LEU A 377 10.35 13.00 4.36
CA LEU A 377 10.80 13.92 3.32
C LEU A 377 9.63 14.75 2.78
N LYS A 378 8.48 14.13 2.53
CA LYS A 378 7.29 14.80 1.97
C LYS A 378 6.65 15.80 2.94
N ASP A 379 6.47 15.42 4.20
CA ASP A 379 5.61 16.12 5.17
C ASP A 379 6.39 17.08 6.08
N LYS A 380 7.72 16.93 6.11
CA LYS A 380 8.61 17.79 6.90
C LYS A 380 9.63 18.51 6.03
N VAL A 381 10.51 17.77 5.36
CA VAL A 381 11.68 18.34 4.68
C VAL A 381 11.26 19.21 3.49
N ASN A 382 10.47 18.67 2.56
CA ASN A 382 9.92 19.38 1.40
C ASN A 382 8.81 20.38 1.77
N GLN A 383 8.43 20.47 3.05
CA GLN A 383 7.56 21.55 3.58
C GLN A 383 8.39 22.69 4.19
N TYR A 384 9.70 22.73 3.93
CA TYR A 384 10.63 23.75 4.42
C TYR A 384 10.63 23.91 5.95
N LYS A 385 10.31 22.83 6.68
CA LYS A 385 10.44 22.82 8.13
C LYS A 385 11.91 22.76 8.50
N GLU A 386 12.23 23.37 9.63
CA GLU A 386 13.55 23.27 10.22
C GLU A 386 13.70 21.90 10.90
N ILE A 387 14.80 21.21 10.60
CA ILE A 387 15.02 19.81 10.98
C ILE A 387 16.40 19.67 11.61
N GLU A 388 16.43 19.13 12.83
CA GLU A 388 17.68 18.68 13.44
C GLU A 388 18.08 17.32 12.88
N TYR A 389 19.35 17.15 12.55
CA TYR A 389 19.92 15.93 12.02
C TYR A 389 21.38 15.76 12.45
N PHE A 390 21.88 14.53 12.41
CA PHE A 390 23.31 14.27 12.58
C PHE A 390 24.00 14.38 11.22
N ASN A 391 24.91 15.34 11.08
CA ASN A 391 25.70 15.50 9.87
C ASN A 391 26.88 14.52 9.90
N ILE A 392 26.85 13.53 9.00
CA ILE A 392 27.83 12.45 8.98
C ILE A 392 29.24 12.90 8.57
N TYR A 393 29.35 14.00 7.82
CA TYR A 393 30.64 14.53 7.36
C TYR A 393 31.31 15.37 8.44
N SER A 394 30.55 16.19 9.16
CA SER A 394 31.09 17.02 10.26
C SER A 394 31.08 16.30 11.61
N LYS A 395 30.39 15.16 11.71
CA LYS A 395 30.15 14.35 12.92
C LYS A 395 29.50 15.15 14.05
N LYS A 396 28.58 16.07 13.72
CA LYS A 396 27.88 16.95 14.68
C LYS A 396 26.37 17.00 14.43
N ARG A 397 25.60 17.28 15.48
CA ARG A 397 24.20 17.66 15.36
C ARG A 397 24.10 19.06 14.77
N GLU A 398 23.34 19.18 13.71
CA GLU A 398 23.12 20.41 12.98
C GLU A 398 21.64 20.56 12.68
N THR A 399 21.25 21.78 12.35
CA THR A 399 19.90 22.09 11.90
C THR A 399 19.92 22.47 10.44
N ILE A 400 18.93 21.99 9.69
CA ILE A 400 18.79 22.26 8.27
C ILE A 400 17.36 22.64 7.91
N LYS A 401 17.25 23.54 6.94
CA LYS A 401 16.02 23.91 6.28
C LYS A 401 16.31 23.97 4.79
N LEU A 402 15.40 23.42 3.97
CA LEU A 402 15.51 23.52 2.52
C LEU A 402 15.26 24.96 2.07
N ASP A 403 15.97 25.37 1.03
CA ASP A 403 15.69 26.65 0.38
C ASP A 403 14.31 26.55 -0.32
N ASN A 404 13.52 27.63 -0.33
CA ASN A 404 12.12 27.61 -0.79
C ASN A 404 11.90 27.10 -2.24
N ASN A 405 12.97 26.97 -3.03
CA ASN A 405 12.92 26.48 -4.42
C ASN A 405 13.56 25.09 -4.60
N ASP A 406 14.18 24.55 -3.56
CA ASP A 406 14.76 23.22 -3.56
C ASP A 406 13.72 22.18 -3.13
N GLN A 407 13.92 20.95 -3.61
CA GLN A 407 13.19 19.78 -3.16
C GLN A 407 14.11 18.57 -3.22
N ILE A 408 13.91 17.63 -2.30
CA ILE A 408 14.43 16.27 -2.46
C ILE A 408 13.40 15.50 -3.29
N ILE A 409 13.82 14.98 -4.44
CA ILE A 409 12.94 14.28 -5.38
C ILE A 409 12.72 12.87 -4.83
N ILE A 410 11.49 12.58 -4.41
CA ILE A 410 11.12 11.28 -3.86
C ILE A 410 10.59 10.41 -4.99
N LEU A 411 11.28 9.29 -5.26
CA LEU A 411 10.84 8.31 -6.24
C LEU A 411 9.96 7.26 -5.59
N ASN A 412 9.02 6.71 -6.35
CA ASN A 412 8.16 5.62 -5.88
C ASN A 412 9.00 4.43 -5.43
N ASN A 413 8.95 4.13 -4.13
CA ASN A 413 9.77 3.08 -3.52
C ASN A 413 9.44 1.67 -4.05
N GLN A 414 8.26 1.44 -4.65
CA GLN A 414 7.83 0.14 -5.19
C GLN A 414 8.48 -0.20 -6.54
N ILE A 415 9.01 0.77 -7.27
CA ILE A 415 9.74 0.51 -8.52
C ILE A 415 11.16 0.05 -8.15
N GLN A 416 11.72 -0.92 -8.86
CA GLN A 416 13.11 -1.34 -8.60
C GLN A 416 14.08 -0.21 -8.96
N SER A 417 15.17 -0.05 -8.21
CA SER A 417 16.18 0.98 -8.48
C SER A 417 16.74 0.86 -9.90
N GLU A 418 16.94 -0.36 -10.38
CA GLU A 418 17.53 -0.72 -11.66
C GLU A 418 16.68 -0.28 -12.84
N GLU A 419 15.35 -0.23 -12.69
CA GLU A 419 14.43 0.33 -13.69
C GLU A 419 14.70 1.83 -13.91
N ILE A 420 15.24 2.53 -12.92
CA ILE A 420 15.49 3.97 -13.01
C ILE A 420 16.95 4.24 -13.39
N THR A 421 17.87 3.34 -13.03
CA THR A 421 19.31 3.58 -13.12
C THR A 421 20.02 2.80 -14.23
N THR A 422 19.48 1.66 -14.68
CA THR A 422 20.25 0.66 -15.44
C THR A 422 19.46 0.05 -16.61
N ASN A 423 18.30 -0.56 -16.34
CA ASN A 423 17.60 -1.43 -17.29
C ASN A 423 17.21 -0.70 -18.59
N HIS A 424 16.89 0.59 -18.49
CA HIS A 424 16.41 1.41 -19.60
C HIS A 424 17.44 2.46 -20.05
N ILE A 425 18.71 2.33 -19.68
CA ILE A 425 19.73 3.34 -19.96
C ILE A 425 20.02 3.53 -21.47
N ASN A 426 19.71 2.50 -22.26
CA ASN A 426 19.84 2.49 -23.72
C ASN A 426 18.55 2.94 -24.44
N GLU A 427 17.49 3.27 -23.72
CA GLU A 427 16.21 3.70 -24.31
C GLU A 427 16.14 5.24 -24.47
N GLY A 428 15.27 5.72 -25.37
CA GLY A 428 15.15 7.16 -25.71
C GLY A 428 14.69 8.04 -24.55
N ASP A 429 13.99 7.47 -23.56
CA ASP A 429 13.47 8.18 -22.39
C ASP A 429 14.47 8.28 -21.21
N LYS A 430 15.77 8.02 -21.43
CA LYS A 430 16.79 7.96 -20.37
C LYS A 430 16.98 9.22 -19.52
N VAL A 431 17.44 9.01 -18.28
CA VAL A 431 18.03 10.02 -17.38
C VAL A 431 19.37 9.51 -16.90
N LYS A 432 20.39 10.37 -16.92
CA LYS A 432 21.71 10.02 -16.37
C LYS A 432 21.75 10.31 -14.88
N ILE A 433 22.05 9.27 -14.10
CA ILE A 433 22.44 9.41 -12.69
C ILE A 433 23.95 9.60 -12.62
N HIS A 434 24.39 10.74 -12.09
CA HIS A 434 25.79 11.15 -12.13
C HIS A 434 26.53 10.67 -10.90
N LYS A 435 25.88 10.72 -9.73
CA LYS A 435 26.44 10.28 -8.46
C LYS A 435 25.48 9.39 -7.70
N TRP A 436 26.05 8.51 -6.90
CA TRP A 436 25.32 7.48 -6.15
C TRP A 436 25.69 7.56 -4.69
N ALA A 437 24.69 7.35 -3.84
CA ALA A 437 24.87 7.14 -2.43
C ALA A 437 23.95 6.04 -1.94
N SER A 438 24.29 5.39 -0.83
CA SER A 438 23.46 4.34 -0.26
C SER A 438 23.51 4.34 1.26
N CYS A 439 22.43 3.88 1.88
CA CYS A 439 22.41 3.58 3.30
C CYS A 439 23.49 2.57 3.69
N HIS A 440 23.76 1.59 2.81
CA HIS A 440 24.70 0.53 3.08
C HIS A 440 25.52 0.13 1.86
N TYR A 441 26.83 -0.10 2.07
CA TYR A 441 27.78 -0.46 1.02
C TYR A 441 27.49 -1.82 0.38
N ALA A 442 26.89 -2.77 1.11
CA ALA A 442 26.58 -4.11 0.60
C ALA A 442 25.28 -4.22 -0.23
N THR A 443 24.57 -3.12 -0.51
CA THR A 443 23.29 -3.19 -1.24
C THR A 443 23.46 -3.76 -2.64
N SER A 444 22.58 -4.67 -3.06
CA SER A 444 22.59 -5.21 -4.42
C SER A 444 22.28 -4.15 -5.48
N ALA A 445 21.64 -3.04 -5.10
CA ALA A 445 21.30 -1.95 -6.00
C ALA A 445 22.54 -1.26 -6.61
N PHE A 446 23.73 -1.40 -6.00
CA PHE A 446 24.98 -0.93 -6.61
C PHE A 446 25.41 -1.73 -7.84
N LYS A 447 24.83 -2.91 -8.10
CA LYS A 447 24.99 -3.57 -9.41
C LYS A 447 24.55 -2.65 -10.56
N GLY A 448 23.65 -1.70 -10.31
CA GLY A 448 23.25 -0.71 -11.29
C GLY A 448 24.34 0.28 -11.72
N LEU A 449 25.50 0.31 -11.03
CA LEU A 449 26.68 1.04 -11.52
C LEU A 449 27.26 0.39 -12.80
N GLN A 450 27.02 -0.90 -13.02
CA GLN A 450 27.45 -1.64 -14.22
C GLN A 450 26.54 -1.36 -15.43
N ASN A 451 26.20 -0.10 -15.63
CA ASN A 451 25.31 0.35 -16.71
C ASN A 451 26.07 0.83 -17.97
N GLY A 452 27.40 0.75 -17.96
CA GLY A 452 28.29 1.21 -19.04
C GLY A 452 28.64 2.70 -19.00
N PHE A 453 28.09 3.46 -18.04
CA PHE A 453 28.33 4.90 -17.89
C PHE A 453 28.96 5.27 -16.55
N ASN A 454 28.50 4.66 -15.47
CA ASN A 454 28.99 4.95 -14.13
C ASN A 454 30.26 4.16 -13.80
N LYS A 455 31.07 4.72 -12.89
CA LYS A 455 32.26 4.08 -12.32
C LYS A 455 32.13 3.99 -10.81
N ILE A 456 33.00 3.22 -10.16
CA ILE A 456 33.00 3.13 -8.69
C ILE A 456 33.21 4.49 -8.02
N ASP A 457 33.98 5.38 -8.66
CA ASP A 457 34.21 6.78 -8.28
C ASP A 457 32.97 7.68 -8.35
N ASP A 458 31.85 7.17 -8.86
CA ASP A 458 30.56 7.86 -8.81
C ASP A 458 29.81 7.63 -7.50
N VAL A 459 30.28 6.73 -6.65
CA VAL A 459 29.73 6.54 -5.30
C VAL A 459 30.33 7.58 -4.36
N VAL A 460 29.51 8.55 -3.97
CA VAL A 460 29.93 9.64 -3.06
C VAL A 460 29.82 9.25 -1.60
N MET A 461 28.95 8.30 -1.28
CA MET A 461 28.78 7.80 0.08
C MET A 461 28.13 6.41 0.13
N ALA A 462 28.62 5.53 1.01
CA ALA A 462 27.87 4.34 1.42
C ALA A 462 28.11 3.99 2.90
N GLY A 463 27.05 3.84 3.69
CA GLY A 463 27.18 3.46 5.11
C GLY A 463 27.70 2.03 5.31
N ILE A 464 28.26 1.75 6.50
CA ILE A 464 28.88 0.44 6.80
C ILE A 464 28.23 -0.26 7.98
N ASP A 465 27.80 0.49 8.99
CA ASP A 465 27.07 -0.03 10.13
C ASP A 465 25.77 0.75 10.27
N LEU A 466 24.65 0.02 10.22
CA LEU A 466 23.30 0.55 10.28
C LEU A 466 22.75 0.65 11.71
N SER A 467 23.56 0.34 12.72
CA SER A 467 23.17 0.41 14.13
C SER A 467 23.57 1.72 14.81
N LYS A 468 24.51 2.49 14.23
CA LYS A 468 25.04 3.72 14.81
C LYS A 468 25.03 4.85 13.80
N GLU A 469 24.56 6.03 14.22
CA GLU A 469 24.48 7.20 13.34
C GLU A 469 25.84 7.84 13.00
N ASP A 470 26.85 7.61 13.84
CA ASP A 470 28.22 8.10 13.68
C ASP A 470 29.16 7.09 13.04
N ALA A 471 28.63 5.94 12.60
CA ALA A 471 29.38 4.86 11.98
C ALA A 471 30.29 5.36 10.83
N PRO A 472 31.42 4.68 10.60
CA PRO A 472 32.21 4.89 9.40
C PRO A 472 31.37 4.65 8.14
N PHE A 473 31.74 5.33 7.07
CA PHE A 473 31.11 5.22 5.78
C PHE A 473 32.16 5.34 4.68
N VAL A 474 31.87 4.76 3.53
CA VAL A 474 32.64 4.96 2.29
C VAL A 474 32.50 6.43 1.90
N ASP A 475 33.58 7.19 1.85
CA ASP A 475 33.57 8.59 1.40
C ASP A 475 34.49 8.74 0.19
N ILE A 476 33.97 9.31 -0.90
CA ILE A 476 34.74 9.56 -2.13
C ILE A 476 35.93 10.50 -1.90
N ASP A 477 35.82 11.39 -0.91
CA ASP A 477 36.88 12.33 -0.57
C ASP A 477 37.99 11.68 0.29
N ASN A 478 37.80 10.44 0.76
CA ASN A 478 38.77 9.70 1.57
C ASN A 478 38.98 8.27 1.03
N LYS A 479 39.59 8.17 -0.16
CA LYS A 479 39.83 6.89 -0.85
C LYS A 479 40.86 5.99 -0.16
N ASP A 480 41.65 6.52 0.78
CA ASP A 480 42.65 5.74 1.51
C ASP A 480 42.07 5.02 2.74
N SER A 481 40.83 5.32 3.10
CA SER A 481 40.10 4.71 4.20
C SER A 481 39.93 3.19 4.03
N GLU A 482 39.85 2.46 5.15
CA GLU A 482 39.60 1.02 5.13
C GLU A 482 38.22 0.72 4.54
N GLU A 483 37.27 1.61 4.81
CA GLU A 483 35.92 1.65 4.28
C GLU A 483 35.89 1.69 2.75
N TRP A 484 36.63 2.63 2.15
CA TRP A 484 36.73 2.73 0.69
C TRP A 484 37.39 1.50 0.08
N LYS A 485 38.48 1.01 0.69
CA LYS A 485 39.17 -0.22 0.24
C LYS A 485 38.24 -1.43 0.25
N LYS A 486 37.47 -1.65 1.33
CA LYS A 486 36.46 -2.71 1.42
C LYS A 486 35.37 -2.57 0.37
N PHE A 487 34.94 -1.34 0.08
CA PHE A 487 33.95 -1.08 -0.96
C PHE A 487 34.46 -1.44 -2.35
N VAL A 488 35.69 -1.02 -2.67
CA VAL A 488 36.36 -1.35 -3.93
C VAL A 488 36.66 -2.84 -4.04
N GLU A 489 37.05 -3.52 -2.97
CA GLU A 489 37.25 -4.98 -3.00
C GLU A 489 35.95 -5.72 -3.36
N LYS A 490 34.82 -5.26 -2.84
CA LYS A 490 33.52 -5.89 -3.08
C LYS A 490 32.93 -5.60 -4.46
N TRP A 491 33.09 -4.38 -4.95
CA TRP A 491 32.41 -3.88 -6.15
C TRP A 491 33.37 -3.36 -7.22
N GLY A 492 34.67 -3.57 -7.09
CA GLY A 492 35.70 -3.15 -8.04
C GLY A 492 35.58 -3.96 -9.32
N PHE A 493 34.67 -3.53 -10.17
CA PHE A 493 34.42 -4.08 -11.50
C PHE A 493 35.41 -3.54 -12.53
#